data_AF-A0A1Y4G131-F1
#
_entry.id   AF-A0A1Y4G131-F1
#
_cell.length_a   1.000
_cell.length_b   1.000
_cell.length_c   1.000
_cell.angle_alpha   90.00
_cell.angle_beta   90.00
_cell.angle_gamma   90.00
#
_symmetry.space_group_name_H-M   'P 1'
#
loop_
_entity.id
_entity.type
_entity.pdbx_description
1 polymer ?
#
loop_
_entity_poly.entity_id
_entity_poly.type
_entity_poly.pdbx_seq_one_letter_code
_entity_poly.pdbx_strand_id
1 'polypeptide(L)'
;MEEILLDILEELRRERDAPGAPAVDGKAVARIIRKRNEGRADNADHFAKKQLFPYYRQVKRDDPARWRSWGIDEALEARLVQLLRVKPRRTASGVATITVLTKPWPCASNCLYCPNDLRMPKSYLADEPACQRAERAFFDPYLQVAARLSTLEQMGHVTDKVELIVLGGTWSDYPEGYRIWFASELFRALNEAGEGDEEQRRTRMEARRARYREAGVPETREEAAAFAADAQRQVNAGALRYNDAMARLYGSGSPWERLAAEQTTGLAELERQHAANEHAAHRVVGLVVETRPDAVTPEALAGLRRLGCTKVQIGVQSLDGRILSLNERCLSSERIAEAFSLLRLFGFKIHAHFMANLLGATTAADKRDYRRLVTDPAFLPDEVKLYPCALVDGTGLMARYRDGSWRPYTEEELLDVLVADAAATPPYTRISRMIRDISSHDIVAGNKKVNLRQLVEQRAREAGVRFEEIRTREIGTDGADVGALALSVVAYETAVASERFLQWTSPDGRIAAFLRLSLPFSASVDDLRKRFANFPIGPGEAMIREVHVYGAVAKLHRTGAGAQHLGLGKRLVEAAADIARKAGYEALNVISAVGTRGYYRSLGFQDKGLYQQKPL
;
A
#
# COMPACT_ATOMS: atom_id res chain seq x y z
N MET A 1 28.65 16.91 9.98
CA MET A 1 27.31 17.02 9.35
C MET A 1 27.15 18.31 8.57
N GLU A 2 27.30 19.48 9.19
CA GLU A 2 27.22 20.77 8.48
C GLU A 2 28.22 20.88 7.32
N GLU A 3 29.48 20.54 7.55
CA GLU A 3 30.50 20.60 6.50
C GLU A 3 30.13 19.76 5.27
N ILE A 4 29.50 18.60 5.45
CA ILE A 4 29.01 17.77 4.34
C ILE A 4 27.90 18.51 3.57
N LEU A 5 26.99 19.19 4.28
CA LEU A 5 25.95 19.98 3.62
C LEU A 5 26.54 21.17 2.86
N LEU A 6 27.53 21.85 3.43
CA LEU A 6 28.23 22.96 2.78
C LEU A 6 28.97 22.50 1.53
N ASP A 7 29.67 21.36 1.58
CA ASP A 7 30.32 20.75 0.40
C ASP A 7 29.31 20.44 -0.71
N ILE A 8 28.14 19.89 -0.37
CA ILE A 8 27.06 19.59 -1.34
C ILE A 8 26.51 20.90 -1.95
N LEU A 9 26.29 21.92 -1.13
CA LEU A 9 25.82 23.23 -1.57
C LEU A 9 26.82 23.90 -2.51
N GLU A 10 28.13 23.75 -2.26
CA GLU A 10 29.17 24.26 -3.13
C GLU A 10 29.18 23.55 -4.48
N GLU A 11 29.09 22.21 -4.51
CA GLU A 11 28.98 21.47 -5.78
C GLU A 11 27.72 21.86 -6.57
N LEU A 12 26.58 22.06 -5.89
CA LEU A 12 25.33 22.51 -6.52
C LEU A 12 25.43 23.92 -7.12
N ARG A 13 26.12 24.84 -6.43
CA ARG A 13 26.39 26.18 -6.97
C ARG A 13 27.27 26.09 -8.21
N ARG A 14 28.31 25.25 -8.18
CA ARG A 14 29.18 25.02 -9.35
C ARG A 14 28.39 24.45 -10.53
N GLU A 15 27.48 23.50 -10.30
CA GLU A 15 26.57 22.98 -11.33
C GLU A 15 25.71 24.09 -11.97
N ARG A 16 25.21 25.03 -11.15
CA ARG A 16 24.37 26.14 -11.60
C ARG A 16 25.18 27.22 -12.35
N ASP A 17 26.33 27.60 -11.81
CA ASP A 17 27.05 28.81 -12.22
C ASP A 17 28.09 28.53 -13.33
N ALA A 18 28.49 27.27 -13.56
CA ALA A 18 29.50 26.89 -14.56
C ALA A 18 28.91 25.98 -15.67
N PRO A 19 28.79 26.47 -16.92
CA PRO A 19 28.36 25.66 -18.06
C PRO A 19 29.34 24.49 -18.29
N GLY A 20 28.84 23.25 -18.24
CA GLY A 20 29.64 22.04 -18.42
C GLY A 20 30.15 21.37 -17.13
N ALA A 21 29.82 21.92 -15.96
CA ALA A 21 30.05 21.23 -14.69
C ALA A 21 29.26 19.91 -14.62
N PRO A 22 29.83 18.85 -14.01
CA PRO A 22 29.13 17.58 -13.87
C PRO A 22 27.90 17.74 -12.97
N ALA A 23 26.78 17.14 -13.38
CA ALA A 23 25.55 17.15 -12.60
C ALA A 23 25.77 16.52 -11.21
N VAL A 24 25.34 17.19 -10.16
CA VAL A 24 25.41 16.67 -8.81
C VAL A 24 24.29 15.67 -8.63
N ASP A 25 24.66 14.40 -8.47
CA ASP A 25 23.75 13.27 -8.32
C ASP A 25 23.97 12.53 -7.00
N GLY A 26 23.30 11.38 -6.84
CA GLY A 26 23.48 10.54 -5.66
C GLY A 26 24.91 10.00 -5.47
N LYS A 27 25.69 9.83 -6.55
CA LYS A 27 27.08 9.39 -6.48
C LYS A 27 27.99 10.50 -5.99
N ALA A 28 27.75 11.74 -6.43
CA ALA A 28 28.47 12.92 -5.94
C ALA A 28 28.32 13.06 -4.42
N VAL A 29 27.07 12.97 -3.91
CA VAL A 29 26.80 13.00 -2.46
C VAL A 29 27.48 11.83 -1.73
N ALA A 30 27.45 10.61 -2.27
CA ALA A 30 28.10 9.46 -1.67
C ALA A 30 29.63 9.64 -1.60
N ARG A 31 30.23 10.25 -2.61
CA ARG A 31 31.66 10.59 -2.66
C ARG A 31 32.04 11.61 -1.59
N ILE A 32 31.25 12.68 -1.42
CA ILE A 32 31.48 13.69 -0.36
C ILE A 32 31.44 13.03 1.03
N ILE A 33 30.40 12.22 1.28
CA ILE A 33 30.28 11.49 2.55
C ILE A 33 31.46 10.55 2.78
N ARG A 34 31.86 9.79 1.75
CA ARG A 34 33.01 8.89 1.82
C ARG A 34 34.28 9.64 2.19
N LYS A 35 34.56 10.76 1.51
CA LYS A 35 35.72 11.62 1.79
C LYS A 35 35.73 12.12 3.24
N ARG A 36 34.58 12.51 3.78
CA ARG A 36 34.44 13.00 5.17
C ARG A 36 34.47 11.88 6.22
N ASN A 37 34.33 10.62 5.80
CA ASN A 37 34.51 9.44 6.64
C ASN A 37 35.94 8.88 6.57
N GLU A 38 36.79 9.35 5.66
CA GLU A 38 38.20 8.94 5.59
C GLU A 38 38.91 9.29 6.92
N GLY A 39 39.64 8.31 7.47
CA GLY A 39 40.35 8.46 8.75
C GLY A 39 39.51 8.20 10.00
N ARG A 40 38.20 7.88 9.88
CA ARG A 40 37.37 7.45 11.03
C ARG A 40 37.48 5.95 11.26
N ALA A 41 38.02 5.55 12.41
CA ALA A 41 38.33 4.16 12.74
C ALA A 41 37.08 3.31 13.08
N ASP A 42 36.04 3.90 13.68
CA ASP A 42 34.81 3.20 14.06
C ASP A 42 33.66 3.49 13.07
N ASN A 43 33.00 2.44 12.61
CA ASN A 43 31.79 2.53 11.77
C ASN A 43 30.63 3.23 12.48
N ALA A 44 30.59 3.21 13.83
CA ALA A 44 29.58 3.93 14.61
C ALA A 44 29.68 5.47 14.43
N ASP A 45 30.89 5.97 14.17
CA ASP A 45 31.19 7.39 14.00
C ASP A 45 31.05 7.88 12.54
N HIS A 46 30.71 6.98 11.62
CA HIS A 46 30.58 7.33 10.21
C HIS A 46 29.33 8.15 9.94
N PHE A 47 29.49 9.21 9.14
CA PHE A 47 28.37 9.95 8.61
C PHE A 47 27.63 9.12 7.56
N ALA A 48 26.31 9.20 7.58
CA ALA A 48 25.43 8.55 6.63
C ALA A 48 24.46 9.56 6.02
N LYS A 49 24.15 9.38 4.73
CA LYS A 49 23.21 10.26 3.99
C LYS A 49 21.87 10.46 4.73
N LYS A 50 21.38 9.42 5.41
CA LYS A 50 20.13 9.45 6.19
C LYS A 50 20.12 10.49 7.33
N GLN A 51 21.28 10.96 7.78
CA GLN A 51 21.42 11.95 8.85
C GLN A 51 21.41 13.39 8.32
N LEU A 52 21.68 13.60 7.02
CA LEU A 52 21.87 14.95 6.45
C LEU A 52 20.57 15.75 6.39
N PHE A 53 19.47 15.13 5.97
CA PHE A 53 18.18 15.80 5.87
C PHE A 53 17.59 16.17 7.25
N PRO A 54 17.63 15.29 8.28
CA PRO A 54 17.25 15.66 9.64
C PRO A 54 18.08 16.83 10.19
N TYR A 55 19.40 16.78 10.02
CA TYR A 55 20.29 17.85 10.46
C TYR A 55 19.96 19.18 9.77
N TYR A 56 19.76 19.16 8.45
CA TYR A 56 19.34 20.33 7.68
C TYR A 56 18.04 20.95 8.24
N ARG A 57 17.00 20.14 8.46
CA ARG A 57 15.73 20.62 9.02
C ARG A 57 15.88 21.18 10.43
N GLN A 58 16.67 20.52 11.27
CA GLN A 58 16.92 20.96 12.63
C GLN A 58 17.55 22.35 12.65
N VAL A 59 18.63 22.58 11.88
CA VAL A 59 19.26 23.91 11.81
C VAL A 59 18.31 24.95 11.23
N LYS A 60 17.55 24.62 10.18
CA LYS A 60 16.56 25.54 9.60
C LYS A 60 15.51 26.01 10.60
N ARG A 61 15.08 25.12 11.51
CA ARG A 61 14.05 25.40 12.52
C ARG A 61 14.62 26.08 13.76
N ASP A 62 15.68 25.51 14.32
CA ASP A 62 16.19 25.85 15.66
C ASP A 62 17.24 26.97 15.62
N ASP A 63 17.92 27.17 14.49
CA ASP A 63 18.92 28.23 14.28
C ASP A 63 18.76 28.90 12.90
N PRO A 64 17.69 29.74 12.73
CA PRO A 64 17.42 30.40 11.45
C PRO A 64 18.56 31.33 10.99
N ALA A 65 19.35 31.87 11.92
CA ALA A 65 20.48 32.73 11.60
C ALA A 65 21.60 31.92 10.93
N ARG A 66 21.95 30.75 11.48
CA ARG A 66 22.91 29.83 10.87
C ARG A 66 22.41 29.29 9.54
N TRP A 67 21.14 28.92 9.43
CA TRP A 67 20.57 28.50 8.15
C TRP A 67 20.65 29.59 7.07
N ARG A 68 20.32 30.86 7.42
CA ARG A 68 20.47 32.00 6.49
C ARG A 68 21.92 32.22 6.08
N SER A 69 22.88 31.98 6.97
CA SER A 69 24.32 32.09 6.65
C SER A 69 24.77 31.13 5.55
N TRP A 70 24.04 30.03 5.33
CA TRP A 70 24.33 29.09 4.26
C TRP A 70 23.96 29.63 2.88
N GLY A 71 23.26 30.76 2.75
CA GLY A 71 22.97 31.41 1.47
C GLY A 71 22.20 30.53 0.50
N ILE A 72 21.12 29.90 0.97
CA ILE A 72 20.29 28.97 0.20
C ILE A 72 19.07 29.71 -0.33
N ASP A 73 18.99 29.88 -1.65
CA ASP A 73 17.78 30.36 -2.34
C ASP A 73 16.77 29.22 -2.59
N GLU A 74 15.56 29.54 -3.05
CA GLU A 74 14.48 28.57 -3.23
C GLU A 74 14.84 27.45 -4.23
N ALA A 75 15.55 27.79 -5.31
CA ALA A 75 15.97 26.84 -6.33
C ALA A 75 17.05 25.88 -5.81
N LEU A 76 18.03 26.42 -5.09
CA LEU A 76 19.10 25.65 -4.45
C LEU A 76 18.55 24.76 -3.34
N GLU A 77 17.59 25.25 -2.54
CA GLU A 77 16.89 24.45 -1.53
C GLU A 77 16.16 23.27 -2.19
N ALA A 78 15.41 23.50 -3.26
CA ALA A 78 14.68 22.44 -3.96
C ALA A 78 15.62 21.33 -4.46
N ARG A 79 16.78 21.70 -5.02
CA ARG A 79 17.82 20.74 -5.45
C ARG A 79 18.48 20.02 -4.28
N LEU A 80 18.82 20.73 -3.21
CA LEU A 80 19.40 20.13 -2.01
C LEU A 80 18.43 19.09 -1.42
N VAL A 81 17.17 19.45 -1.21
CA VAL A 81 16.14 18.54 -0.68
C VAL A 81 15.96 17.32 -1.58
N GLN A 82 15.96 17.50 -2.91
CA GLN A 82 15.89 16.40 -3.86
C GLN A 82 17.08 15.44 -3.72
N LEU A 83 18.29 15.96 -3.54
CA LEU A 83 19.51 15.16 -3.39
C LEU A 83 19.60 14.46 -2.04
N LEU A 84 19.22 15.13 -0.95
CA LEU A 84 19.28 14.57 0.39
C LEU A 84 18.22 13.48 0.63
N ARG A 85 17.11 13.51 -0.13
CA ARG A 85 16.02 12.52 -0.02
C ARG A 85 16.55 11.09 -0.14
N VAL A 86 16.20 10.25 0.83
CA VAL A 86 16.57 8.84 0.86
C VAL A 86 15.50 8.01 0.14
N LYS A 87 15.89 7.10 -0.76
CA LYS A 87 14.98 6.23 -1.54
C LYS A 87 13.90 7.03 -2.31
N PRO A 88 14.30 7.89 -3.28
CA PRO A 88 13.40 8.85 -3.95
C PRO A 88 12.19 8.22 -4.65
N ARG A 89 12.29 6.95 -5.09
CA ARG A 89 11.18 6.19 -5.70
C ARG A 89 10.00 5.95 -4.75
N ARG A 90 10.17 6.03 -3.43
CA ARG A 90 9.11 5.70 -2.44
C ARG A 90 7.91 6.65 -2.46
N THR A 91 8.09 7.89 -2.88
CA THR A 91 7.01 8.89 -3.00
C THR A 91 7.04 9.55 -4.37
N ALA A 92 7.47 8.80 -5.40
CA ALA A 92 7.52 9.31 -6.78
C ALA A 92 6.12 9.66 -7.29
N SER A 93 5.09 8.92 -6.85
CA SER A 93 3.68 9.21 -7.11
C SER A 93 3.17 10.48 -6.43
N GLY A 94 3.92 11.07 -5.48
CA GLY A 94 3.45 12.18 -4.66
C GLY A 94 2.54 11.77 -3.50
N VAL A 95 2.45 10.47 -3.19
CA VAL A 95 1.71 9.93 -2.04
C VAL A 95 2.66 9.15 -1.13
N ALA A 96 2.59 9.41 0.17
CA ALA A 96 3.36 8.68 1.19
C ALA A 96 2.59 7.43 1.64
N THR A 97 3.15 6.25 1.40
CA THR A 97 2.55 5.00 1.88
C THR A 97 3.02 4.66 3.29
N ILE A 98 2.06 4.49 4.21
CA ILE A 98 2.28 4.04 5.59
C ILE A 98 1.59 2.69 5.77
N THR A 99 2.40 1.65 6.00
CA THR A 99 1.91 0.30 6.30
C THR A 99 1.90 0.09 7.80
N VAL A 100 0.76 -0.36 8.32
CA VAL A 100 0.52 -0.71 9.72
C VAL A 100 0.05 -2.16 9.81
N LEU A 101 0.31 -2.83 10.93
CA LEU A 101 -0.20 -4.16 11.21
C LEU A 101 -1.18 -4.11 12.38
N THR A 102 -2.26 -4.88 12.30
CA THR A 102 -3.11 -5.19 13.45
C THR A 102 -2.38 -6.10 14.44
N LYS A 103 -2.92 -6.25 15.66
CA LYS A 103 -2.37 -7.16 16.67
C LYS A 103 -2.52 -8.64 16.27
N PRO A 104 -1.68 -9.54 16.80
CA PRO A 104 -1.87 -10.99 16.69
C PRO A 104 -3.31 -11.42 16.97
N TRP A 105 -3.88 -12.25 16.09
CA TRP A 105 -5.27 -12.69 16.18
C TRP A 105 -5.46 -14.09 15.57
N PRO A 106 -6.44 -14.87 16.06
CA PRO A 106 -6.87 -16.10 15.39
C PRO A 106 -7.27 -15.86 13.94
N CYS A 107 -7.14 -16.88 13.10
CA CYS A 107 -7.57 -16.83 11.71
C CYS A 107 -8.63 -17.90 11.48
N ALA A 108 -9.70 -17.57 10.76
CA ALA A 108 -10.72 -18.57 10.39
C ALA A 108 -10.23 -19.57 9.31
N SER A 109 -8.99 -19.45 8.84
CA SER A 109 -8.40 -20.34 7.81
C SER A 109 -7.04 -20.89 8.27
N ASN A 110 -6.67 -22.06 7.74
CA ASN A 110 -5.45 -22.78 8.11
C ASN A 110 -4.59 -23.17 6.87
N CYS A 111 -4.39 -22.24 5.94
CA CYS A 111 -3.70 -22.55 4.69
C CYS A 111 -2.28 -23.12 4.92
N LEU A 112 -1.92 -24.14 4.14
CA LEU A 112 -0.71 -24.94 4.29
C LEU A 112 0.60 -24.13 4.21
N TYR A 113 0.64 -23.12 3.35
CA TYR A 113 1.80 -22.27 3.07
C TYR A 113 1.90 -21.03 3.97
N CYS A 114 0.92 -20.78 4.83
CA CYS A 114 0.90 -19.58 5.68
C CYS A 114 1.82 -19.75 6.89
N PRO A 115 2.76 -18.81 7.13
CA PRO A 115 3.52 -18.77 8.38
C PRO A 115 2.62 -18.71 9.62
N ASN A 116 3.10 -19.34 10.70
CA ASN A 116 2.45 -19.48 12.00
C ASN A 116 3.24 -18.79 13.12
N ASP A 117 3.84 -17.64 12.85
CA ASP A 117 4.55 -16.86 13.86
C ASP A 117 3.54 -16.25 14.85
N LEU A 118 3.55 -16.73 16.09
CA LEU A 118 2.60 -16.33 17.14
C LEU A 118 2.81 -14.89 17.63
N ARG A 119 3.92 -14.25 17.26
CA ARG A 119 4.16 -12.83 17.57
C ARG A 119 3.50 -11.89 16.57
N MET A 120 3.00 -12.42 15.45
CA MET A 120 2.49 -11.63 14.34
C MET A 120 1.06 -12.05 13.97
N PRO A 121 0.31 -11.20 13.26
CA PRO A 121 -0.87 -11.64 12.55
C PRO A 121 -0.56 -12.77 11.57
N LYS A 122 -1.54 -13.65 11.34
CA LYS A 122 -1.41 -14.79 10.42
C LYS A 122 -0.79 -14.37 9.08
N SER A 123 0.10 -15.22 8.57
CA SER A 123 0.83 -15.07 7.30
C SER A 123 2.04 -14.13 7.32
N TYR A 124 2.27 -13.39 8.40
CA TYR A 124 3.42 -12.49 8.57
C TYR A 124 4.48 -13.10 9.50
N LEU A 125 5.73 -12.65 9.33
CA LEU A 125 6.86 -13.07 10.16
C LEU A 125 7.43 -11.89 10.93
N ALA A 126 7.91 -12.15 12.16
CA ALA A 126 8.44 -11.11 13.02
C ALA A 126 9.66 -10.38 12.44
N ASP A 127 10.39 -11.04 11.54
CA ASP A 127 11.61 -10.52 10.95
C ASP A 127 11.36 -9.61 9.74
N GLU A 128 10.10 -9.52 9.28
CA GLU A 128 9.74 -8.58 8.22
C GLU A 128 9.85 -7.12 8.73
N PRO A 129 10.37 -6.18 7.92
CA PRO A 129 10.59 -4.82 8.39
C PRO A 129 9.33 -4.11 8.90
N ALA A 130 8.16 -4.41 8.33
CA ALA A 130 6.88 -3.83 8.79
C ALA A 130 6.43 -4.43 10.13
N CYS A 131 6.56 -5.75 10.28
CA CYS A 131 6.28 -6.49 11.50
C CYS A 131 7.14 -6.01 12.67
N GLN A 132 8.46 -5.88 12.47
CA GLN A 132 9.35 -5.35 13.51
C GLN A 132 8.94 -3.95 13.99
N ARG A 133 8.46 -3.09 13.09
CA ARG A 133 7.98 -1.76 13.48
C ARG A 133 6.66 -1.83 14.23
N ALA A 134 5.76 -2.73 13.84
CA ALA A 134 4.49 -2.93 14.52
C ALA A 134 4.67 -3.49 15.93
N GLU A 135 5.52 -4.51 16.09
CA GLU A 135 5.83 -5.11 17.40
C GLU A 135 6.46 -4.09 18.36
N ARG A 136 7.44 -3.30 17.91
CA ARG A 136 8.03 -2.19 18.70
C ARG A 136 7.04 -1.07 19.04
N ALA A 137 5.90 -1.06 18.37
CA ALA A 137 4.80 -0.12 18.61
C ALA A 137 3.62 -0.83 19.30
N PHE A 138 3.81 -2.03 19.84
CA PHE A 138 2.78 -2.83 20.52
C PHE A 138 1.53 -3.10 19.65
N PHE A 139 1.71 -3.08 18.32
CA PHE A 139 0.62 -3.11 17.33
C PHE A 139 -0.39 -1.97 17.45
N ASP A 140 -0.02 -0.91 18.15
CA ASP A 140 -0.85 0.27 18.32
C ASP A 140 -0.87 1.11 17.03
N PRO A 141 -2.05 1.39 16.45
CA PRO A 141 -2.17 2.12 15.18
C PRO A 141 -1.58 3.54 15.24
N TYR A 142 -1.76 4.25 16.36
CA TYR A 142 -1.26 5.61 16.50
C TYR A 142 0.26 5.62 16.55
N LEU A 143 0.85 4.74 17.39
CA LEU A 143 2.30 4.65 17.53
C LEU A 143 2.97 4.26 16.20
N GLN A 144 2.36 3.33 15.46
CA GLN A 144 2.85 2.90 14.15
C GLN A 144 2.84 4.05 13.13
N VAL A 145 1.74 4.78 13.03
CA VAL A 145 1.60 5.91 12.10
C VAL A 145 2.54 7.05 12.49
N ALA A 146 2.54 7.49 13.75
CA ALA A 146 3.36 8.59 14.22
C ALA A 146 4.87 8.32 14.04
N ALA A 147 5.34 7.12 14.38
CA ALA A 147 6.74 6.72 14.17
C ALA A 147 7.09 6.67 12.68
N ARG A 148 6.19 6.14 11.84
CA ARG A 148 6.43 6.03 10.40
C ARG A 148 6.43 7.40 9.71
N LEU A 149 5.53 8.28 10.10
CA LEU A 149 5.45 9.65 9.62
C LEU A 149 6.74 10.41 9.94
N SER A 150 7.17 10.38 11.21
CA SER A 150 8.44 10.97 11.65
C SER A 150 9.63 10.47 10.82
N THR A 151 9.67 9.16 10.55
CA THR A 151 10.73 8.55 9.71
C THR A 151 10.68 9.09 8.27
N LEU A 152 9.50 9.23 7.67
CA LEU A 152 9.35 9.72 6.30
C LEU A 152 9.75 11.18 6.18
N GLU A 153 9.37 12.00 7.16
CA GLU A 153 9.75 13.41 7.27
C GLU A 153 11.26 13.55 7.41
N GLN A 154 11.89 12.77 8.29
CA GLN A 154 13.35 12.71 8.45
C GLN A 154 14.06 12.24 7.17
N MET A 155 13.40 11.44 6.33
CA MET A 155 13.94 11.01 5.04
C MET A 155 13.73 12.04 3.90
N GLY A 156 13.06 13.17 4.17
CA GLY A 156 12.77 14.22 3.18
C GLY A 156 11.66 13.87 2.20
N HIS A 157 10.75 12.98 2.59
CA HIS A 157 9.53 12.72 1.85
C HIS A 157 8.46 13.74 2.19
N VAL A 158 7.67 14.14 1.19
CA VAL A 158 6.47 14.93 1.41
C VAL A 158 5.37 14.00 1.92
N THR A 159 4.70 14.39 2.98
CA THR A 159 3.73 13.57 3.73
C THR A 159 2.35 14.24 3.82
N ASP A 160 2.06 15.23 2.97
CA ASP A 160 0.78 15.94 2.92
C ASP A 160 -0.38 15.03 2.47
N LYS A 161 -0.05 13.98 1.71
CA LYS A 161 -0.95 12.94 1.22
C LYS A 161 -0.45 11.57 1.66
N VAL A 162 -1.25 10.87 2.44
CA VAL A 162 -0.92 9.56 3.01
C VAL A 162 -1.88 8.49 2.49
N GLU A 163 -1.34 7.39 1.98
CA GLU A 163 -2.09 6.14 1.78
C GLU A 163 -1.76 5.20 2.94
N LEU A 164 -2.78 4.87 3.74
CA LEU A 164 -2.69 3.92 4.85
C LEU A 164 -2.97 2.51 4.33
N ILE A 165 -2.09 1.57 4.66
CA ILE A 165 -2.27 0.16 4.34
C ILE A 165 -2.30 -0.63 5.64
N VAL A 166 -3.48 -1.15 5.97
CA VAL A 166 -3.70 -2.04 7.11
C VAL A 166 -3.49 -3.47 6.66
N LEU A 167 -2.50 -4.11 7.26
CA LEU A 167 -2.19 -5.51 7.11
C LEU A 167 -2.52 -6.25 8.40
N GLY A 168 -2.74 -7.55 8.32
CA GLY A 168 -2.87 -8.43 9.47
C GLY A 168 -4.04 -9.40 9.34
N GLY A 169 -3.79 -10.55 8.72
CA GLY A 169 -4.78 -11.62 8.58
C GLY A 169 -6.04 -11.15 7.85
N THR A 170 -7.20 -11.51 8.39
CA THR A 170 -8.50 -11.13 7.82
C THR A 170 -9.10 -10.01 8.63
N TRP A 171 -9.19 -8.80 8.06
CA TRP A 171 -9.76 -7.63 8.75
C TRP A 171 -11.12 -7.90 9.38
N SER A 172 -11.98 -8.68 8.72
CA SER A 172 -13.32 -9.01 9.20
C SER A 172 -13.35 -9.96 10.40
N ASP A 173 -12.25 -10.64 10.75
CA ASP A 173 -12.18 -11.55 11.90
C ASP A 173 -12.05 -10.78 13.24
N TYR A 174 -11.77 -9.47 13.21
CA TYR A 174 -11.64 -8.62 14.41
C TYR A 174 -13.00 -8.03 14.86
N PRO A 175 -13.22 -7.82 16.17
CA PRO A 175 -14.44 -7.20 16.69
C PRO A 175 -14.71 -5.83 16.08
N GLU A 176 -15.98 -5.47 15.88
CA GLU A 176 -16.36 -4.18 15.27
C GLU A 176 -15.81 -2.97 16.03
N GLY A 177 -15.95 -2.95 17.36
CA GLY A 177 -15.42 -1.86 18.19
C GLY A 177 -13.90 -1.67 18.03
N TYR A 178 -13.15 -2.77 17.91
CA TYR A 178 -11.71 -2.74 17.64
C TYR A 178 -11.40 -2.19 16.25
N ARG A 179 -12.14 -2.60 15.22
CA ARG A 179 -11.96 -2.11 13.84
C ARG A 179 -12.19 -0.60 13.74
N ILE A 180 -13.24 -0.10 14.41
CA ILE A 180 -13.55 1.33 14.46
C ILE A 180 -12.49 2.09 15.27
N TRP A 181 -12.07 1.56 16.43
CA TRP A 181 -11.00 2.15 17.24
C TRP A 181 -9.70 2.23 16.45
N PHE A 182 -9.31 1.14 15.82
CA PHE A 182 -8.07 1.06 15.06
C PHE A 182 -8.06 2.11 13.94
N ALA A 183 -9.13 2.20 13.16
CA ALA A 183 -9.28 3.23 12.13
C ALA A 183 -9.22 4.65 12.73
N SER A 184 -9.95 4.91 13.82
CA SER A 184 -10.00 6.23 14.48
C SER A 184 -8.59 6.70 14.88
N GLU A 185 -7.79 5.80 15.45
CA GLU A 185 -6.44 6.12 15.89
C GLU A 185 -5.43 6.29 14.75
N LEU A 186 -5.65 5.66 13.59
CA LEU A 186 -4.87 5.96 12.37
C LEU A 186 -5.08 7.40 11.92
N PHE A 187 -6.34 7.85 11.88
CA PHE A 187 -6.67 9.23 11.53
C PHE A 187 -6.17 10.22 12.59
N ARG A 188 -6.37 9.91 13.88
CA ARG A 188 -5.90 10.74 15.00
C ARG A 188 -4.40 11.02 14.90
N ALA A 189 -3.59 9.99 14.62
CA ALA A 189 -2.15 10.15 14.51
C ALA A 189 -1.70 11.09 13.38
N LEU A 190 -2.47 11.17 12.29
CA LEU A 190 -2.21 12.10 11.19
C LEU A 190 -2.76 13.51 11.47
N ASN A 191 -3.92 13.59 12.13
CA ASN A 191 -4.55 14.85 12.53
C ASN A 191 -3.70 15.61 13.55
N GLU A 192 -3.09 14.90 14.50
CA GLU A 192 -2.26 15.45 15.58
C GLU A 192 -0.77 15.57 15.20
N ALA A 193 -0.40 15.43 13.93
CA ALA A 193 0.99 15.52 13.49
C ALA A 193 1.34 16.86 12.81
N GLY A 194 0.59 17.93 13.11
CA GLY A 194 0.82 19.27 12.55
C GLY A 194 2.24 19.82 12.79
N GLU A 195 2.63 20.79 11.96
CA GLU A 195 3.93 21.45 12.10
C GLU A 195 4.08 22.14 13.46
N GLY A 196 5.23 21.94 14.12
CA GLY A 196 5.51 22.51 15.44
C GLY A 196 5.08 21.64 16.63
N ASP A 197 4.40 20.51 16.38
CA ASP A 197 3.84 19.67 17.44
C ASP A 197 4.71 18.46 17.83
N GLU A 198 6.02 18.51 17.55
CA GLU A 198 6.90 17.35 17.74
C GLU A 198 7.01 16.90 19.20
N GLU A 199 7.04 17.86 20.13
CA GLU A 199 7.19 17.59 21.55
C GLU A 199 5.91 17.00 22.16
N GLN A 200 4.73 17.52 21.81
CA GLN A 200 3.48 16.92 22.30
C GLN A 200 3.24 15.57 21.62
N ARG A 201 3.60 15.40 20.34
CA ARG A 201 3.57 14.10 19.67
C ARG A 201 4.45 13.09 20.41
N ARG A 202 5.66 13.46 20.79
CA ARG A 202 6.57 12.61 21.59
C ARG A 202 5.95 12.26 22.94
N THR A 203 5.35 13.23 23.62
CA THR A 203 4.66 13.03 24.90
C THR A 203 3.47 12.08 24.78
N ARG A 204 2.61 12.24 23.76
CA ARG A 204 1.46 11.35 23.48
C ARG A 204 1.93 9.93 23.16
N MET A 205 3.00 9.79 22.37
CA MET A 205 3.60 8.50 22.07
C MET A 205 4.12 7.82 23.34
N GLU A 206 4.83 8.54 24.22
CA GLU A 206 5.35 7.97 25.46
C GLU A 206 4.24 7.55 26.43
N ALA A 207 3.20 8.38 26.59
CA ALA A 207 2.04 8.04 27.41
C ALA A 207 1.35 6.76 26.93
N ARG A 208 1.21 6.59 25.61
CA ARG A 208 0.65 5.38 25.00
C ARG A 208 1.57 4.16 25.24
N ARG A 209 2.89 4.31 25.10
CA ARG A 209 3.87 3.23 25.40
C ARG A 209 3.83 2.81 26.86
N ALA A 210 3.74 3.77 27.78
CA ALA A 210 3.67 3.51 29.22
C ALA A 210 2.50 2.57 29.56
N ARG A 211 1.32 2.76 28.96
CA ARG A 211 0.16 1.87 29.16
C ARG A 211 0.43 0.42 28.77
N TYR A 212 1.12 0.18 27.65
CA TYR A 212 1.47 -1.19 27.24
C TYR A 212 2.49 -1.83 28.19
N ARG A 213 3.47 -1.05 28.66
CA ARG A 213 4.45 -1.51 29.67
C ARG A 213 3.78 -1.84 31.00
N GLU A 214 2.90 -0.96 31.49
CA GLU A 214 2.13 -1.16 32.73
C GLU A 214 1.20 -2.38 32.63
N ALA A 215 0.65 -2.66 31.45
CA ALA A 215 -0.14 -3.86 31.22
C ALA A 215 0.69 -5.15 31.24
N GLY A 216 2.02 -5.07 31.12
CA GLY A 216 2.95 -6.21 31.06
C GLY A 216 3.15 -6.77 29.65
N VAL A 217 2.96 -5.96 28.61
CA VAL A 217 3.23 -6.39 27.22
C VAL A 217 4.75 -6.33 26.96
N PRO A 218 5.36 -7.36 26.35
CA PRO A 218 6.77 -7.35 25.98
C PRO A 218 7.18 -6.10 25.18
N GLU A 219 8.24 -5.42 25.60
CA GLU A 219 8.74 -4.18 24.98
C GLU A 219 9.86 -4.46 23.98
N THR A 220 10.71 -5.44 24.30
CA THR A 220 11.86 -5.81 23.45
C THR A 220 11.54 -7.01 22.56
N ARG A 221 12.33 -7.16 21.48
CA ARG A 221 12.22 -8.31 20.57
C ARG A 221 12.49 -9.61 21.31
N GLU A 222 13.45 -9.57 22.24
CA GLU A 222 13.90 -10.68 23.05
C GLU A 222 12.81 -11.12 24.03
N GLU A 223 12.15 -10.16 24.69
CA GLU A 223 11.00 -10.43 25.56
C GLU A 223 9.81 -11.00 24.76
N ALA A 224 9.51 -10.43 23.58
CA ALA A 224 8.42 -10.93 22.73
C ALA A 224 8.70 -12.36 22.22
N ALA A 225 9.96 -12.64 21.87
CA ALA A 225 10.41 -13.98 21.51
C ALA A 225 10.27 -14.96 22.69
N ALA A 226 10.72 -14.57 23.89
CA ALA A 226 10.60 -15.38 25.09
C ALA A 226 9.14 -15.66 25.47
N PHE A 227 8.27 -14.65 25.36
CA PHE A 227 6.83 -14.74 25.61
C PHE A 227 6.16 -15.82 24.75
N ALA A 228 6.46 -15.85 23.44
CA ALA A 228 5.86 -16.81 22.52
C ALA A 228 6.59 -18.16 22.44
N ALA A 229 7.82 -18.27 22.97
CA ALA A 229 8.74 -19.38 22.68
C ALA A 229 8.15 -20.78 22.95
N ASP A 230 7.49 -20.98 24.09
CA ASP A 230 6.93 -22.28 24.45
C ASP A 230 5.79 -22.69 23.51
N ALA A 231 4.80 -21.81 23.33
CA ALA A 231 3.68 -22.05 22.44
C ALA A 231 4.15 -22.21 20.99
N GLN A 232 5.15 -21.42 20.54
CA GLN A 232 5.69 -21.51 19.19
C GLN A 232 6.36 -22.86 18.94
N ARG A 233 7.14 -23.38 19.89
CA ARG A 233 7.72 -24.73 19.78
C ARG A 233 6.65 -25.80 19.63
N GLN A 234 5.56 -25.70 20.42
CA GLN A 234 4.46 -26.67 20.35
C GLN A 234 3.69 -26.57 19.01
N VAL A 235 3.49 -25.36 18.49
CA VAL A 235 2.89 -25.15 17.16
C VAL A 235 3.76 -25.73 16.06
N ASN A 236 5.08 -25.46 16.09
CA ASN A 236 6.02 -25.97 15.08
C ASN A 236 6.12 -27.51 15.12
N ALA A 237 5.96 -28.12 16.30
CA ALA A 237 5.93 -29.57 16.49
C ALA A 237 4.56 -30.20 16.13
N GLY A 238 3.54 -29.41 15.82
CA GLY A 238 2.17 -29.89 15.57
C GLY A 238 1.42 -30.33 16.83
N ALA A 239 1.98 -30.11 18.03
CA ALA A 239 1.36 -30.47 19.31
C ALA A 239 0.27 -29.49 19.76
N LEU A 240 0.28 -28.26 19.21
CA LEU A 240 -0.70 -27.22 19.51
C LEU A 240 -1.16 -26.55 18.21
N ARG A 241 -2.46 -26.34 18.02
CA ARG A 241 -2.95 -25.62 16.84
C ARG A 241 -2.72 -24.11 17.00
N TYR A 242 -2.51 -23.42 15.89
CA TYR A 242 -2.26 -21.97 15.88
C TYR A 242 -3.33 -21.16 16.63
N ASN A 243 -4.63 -21.41 16.39
CA ASN A 243 -5.69 -20.66 17.06
C ASN A 243 -5.77 -20.95 18.58
N ASP A 244 -5.45 -22.18 19.00
CA ASP A 244 -5.41 -22.53 20.43
C ASP A 244 -4.22 -21.85 21.11
N ALA A 245 -3.07 -21.77 20.43
CA ALA A 245 -1.91 -21.02 20.90
C ALA A 245 -2.21 -19.51 21.00
N MET A 246 -2.91 -18.95 20.02
CA MET A 246 -3.37 -17.55 20.06
C MET A 246 -4.30 -17.29 21.24
N ALA A 247 -5.28 -18.17 21.48
CA ALA A 247 -6.17 -18.06 22.64
C ALA A 247 -5.41 -18.16 23.96
N ARG A 248 -4.41 -19.05 24.05
CA ARG A 248 -3.55 -19.20 25.25
C ARG A 248 -2.71 -17.95 25.53
N LEU A 249 -2.14 -17.32 24.51
CA LEU A 249 -1.23 -16.19 24.68
C LEU A 249 -1.95 -14.84 24.80
N TYR A 250 -3.02 -14.64 24.02
CA TYR A 250 -3.68 -13.34 23.85
C TYR A 250 -5.14 -13.32 24.34
N GLY A 251 -5.66 -14.46 24.80
CA GLY A 251 -7.01 -14.59 25.31
C GLY A 251 -7.15 -14.20 26.79
N SER A 252 -8.07 -14.86 27.49
CA SER A 252 -8.45 -14.48 28.86
C SER A 252 -7.31 -14.64 29.85
N GLY A 253 -7.19 -13.68 30.77
CA GLY A 253 -6.10 -13.58 31.76
C GLY A 253 -4.80 -12.99 31.23
N SER A 254 -4.68 -12.73 29.92
CA SER A 254 -3.50 -12.11 29.33
C SER A 254 -3.48 -10.58 29.52
N PRO A 255 -2.30 -9.93 29.45
CA PRO A 255 -2.20 -8.46 29.31
C PRO A 255 -3.08 -7.87 28.21
N TRP A 256 -3.30 -8.63 27.15
CA TRP A 256 -4.05 -8.21 25.97
C TRP A 256 -5.55 -8.17 26.17
N GLU A 257 -6.11 -8.94 27.12
CA GLU A 257 -7.54 -8.88 27.45
C GLU A 257 -7.91 -7.52 28.04
N ARG A 258 -7.12 -7.03 29.01
CA ARG A 258 -7.31 -5.69 29.61
C ARG A 258 -7.19 -4.59 28.56
N LEU A 259 -6.15 -4.65 27.72
CA LEU A 259 -5.97 -3.69 26.65
C LEU A 259 -7.11 -3.75 25.63
N ALA A 260 -7.60 -4.94 25.29
CA ALA A 260 -8.71 -5.10 24.35
C ALA A 260 -10.00 -4.42 24.83
N ALA A 261 -10.25 -4.37 26.15
CA ALA A 261 -11.40 -3.66 26.72
C ALA A 261 -11.35 -2.14 26.46
N GLU A 262 -10.16 -1.57 26.30
CA GLU A 262 -9.93 -0.15 26.02
C GLU A 262 -9.78 0.14 24.52
N GLN A 263 -9.41 -0.87 23.72
CA GLN A 263 -9.24 -0.80 22.27
C GLN A 263 -10.58 -0.90 21.53
N THR A 264 -11.55 -0.07 21.92
CA THR A 264 -12.89 -0.04 21.34
C THR A 264 -13.43 1.39 21.29
N THR A 265 -14.15 1.75 20.24
CA THR A 265 -14.85 3.04 20.14
C THR A 265 -16.04 2.94 19.18
N GLY A 266 -16.89 3.97 19.19
CA GLY A 266 -18.06 4.08 18.31
C GLY A 266 -17.80 4.91 17.05
N LEU A 267 -18.71 4.78 16.08
CA LEU A 267 -18.63 5.50 14.79
C LEU A 267 -18.56 7.03 14.95
N ALA A 268 -19.20 7.59 15.98
CA ALA A 268 -19.17 9.04 16.23
C ALA A 268 -17.75 9.58 16.48
N GLU A 269 -16.87 8.80 17.12
CA GLU A 269 -15.46 9.21 17.26
C GLU A 269 -14.73 9.17 15.93
N LEU A 270 -14.95 8.11 15.14
CA LEU A 270 -14.36 7.99 13.83
C LEU A 270 -14.79 9.12 12.89
N GLU A 271 -16.07 9.50 12.92
CA GLU A 271 -16.62 10.61 12.13
C GLU A 271 -15.97 11.95 12.51
N ARG A 272 -15.70 12.19 13.80
CA ARG A 272 -14.92 13.35 14.24
C ARG A 272 -13.51 13.34 13.65
N GLN A 273 -12.83 12.19 13.71
CA GLN A 273 -11.48 12.05 13.15
C GLN A 273 -11.46 12.22 11.63
N HIS A 274 -12.50 11.76 10.94
CA HIS A 274 -12.65 12.00 9.51
C HIS A 274 -12.82 13.49 9.20
N ALA A 275 -13.73 14.19 9.88
CA ALA A 275 -13.97 15.62 9.68
C ALA A 275 -12.69 16.45 9.89
N ALA A 276 -11.92 16.13 10.94
CA ALA A 276 -10.63 16.77 11.18
C ALA A 276 -9.62 16.46 10.05
N ASN A 277 -9.59 15.23 9.53
CA ASN A 277 -8.61 14.83 8.51
C ASN A 277 -8.84 15.46 7.14
N GLU A 278 -10.06 15.91 6.82
CA GLU A 278 -10.33 16.63 5.55
C GLU A 278 -9.49 17.91 5.42
N HIS A 279 -9.07 18.48 6.56
CA HIS A 279 -8.30 19.72 6.66
C HIS A 279 -6.91 19.56 7.31
N ALA A 280 -6.53 18.33 7.69
CA ALA A 280 -5.26 18.08 8.35
C ALA A 280 -4.04 18.34 7.44
N ALA A 281 -2.88 18.61 8.04
CA ALA A 281 -1.61 18.72 7.31
C ALA A 281 -1.25 17.42 6.57
N HIS A 282 -1.60 16.26 7.16
CA HIS A 282 -1.38 14.93 6.61
C HIS A 282 -2.73 14.27 6.31
N ARG A 283 -3.17 14.35 5.05
CA ARG A 283 -4.49 13.88 4.65
C ARG A 283 -4.46 12.43 4.20
N VAL A 284 -5.42 11.62 4.65
CA VAL A 284 -5.60 10.25 4.19
C VAL A 284 -6.25 10.28 2.80
N VAL A 285 -5.43 10.06 1.77
CA VAL A 285 -5.88 10.00 0.37
C VAL A 285 -6.17 8.58 -0.11
N GLY A 286 -5.99 7.59 0.76
CA GLY A 286 -6.40 6.22 0.54
C GLY A 286 -6.27 5.41 1.83
N LEU A 287 -7.24 4.54 2.07
CA LEU A 287 -7.17 3.54 3.13
C LEU A 287 -7.39 2.18 2.50
N VAL A 288 -6.44 1.28 2.76
CA VAL A 288 -6.39 -0.06 2.20
C VAL A 288 -6.48 -1.07 3.33
N VAL A 289 -7.36 -2.06 3.17
CA VAL A 289 -7.49 -3.20 4.09
C VAL A 289 -7.29 -4.49 3.33
N GLU A 290 -6.79 -5.53 4.00
CA GLU A 290 -6.73 -6.87 3.44
C GLU A 290 -7.73 -7.82 4.08
N THR A 291 -8.28 -8.72 3.28
CA THR A 291 -9.28 -9.69 3.72
C THR A 291 -9.30 -10.92 2.82
N ARG A 292 -10.13 -11.90 3.19
CA ARG A 292 -10.41 -13.09 2.38
C ARG A 292 -11.70 -12.90 1.56
N PRO A 293 -11.82 -13.53 0.39
CA PRO A 293 -13.02 -13.45 -0.45
C PRO A 293 -14.34 -13.89 0.22
N ASP A 294 -14.30 -14.88 1.13
CA ASP A 294 -15.47 -15.34 1.92
C ASP A 294 -15.97 -14.28 2.91
N ALA A 295 -15.10 -13.36 3.34
CA ALA A 295 -15.45 -12.27 4.24
C ALA A 295 -15.96 -11.01 3.52
N VAL A 296 -16.11 -11.07 2.19
CA VAL A 296 -16.65 -9.98 1.37
C VAL A 296 -18.16 -10.14 1.24
N THR A 297 -18.88 -9.48 2.15
CA THR A 297 -20.35 -9.36 2.11
C THR A 297 -20.77 -7.89 1.96
N PRO A 298 -22.00 -7.59 1.52
CA PRO A 298 -22.50 -6.21 1.43
C PRO A 298 -22.35 -5.42 2.74
N GLU A 299 -22.62 -6.06 3.89
CA GLU A 299 -22.50 -5.45 5.23
C GLU A 299 -21.05 -5.12 5.55
N ALA A 300 -20.13 -6.06 5.29
CA ALA A 300 -18.70 -5.85 5.48
C ALA A 300 -18.19 -4.70 4.61
N LEU A 301 -18.61 -4.63 3.34
CA LEU A 301 -18.23 -3.56 2.42
C LEU A 301 -18.79 -2.19 2.83
N ALA A 302 -20.05 -2.14 3.28
CA ALA A 302 -20.63 -0.92 3.85
C ALA A 302 -19.84 -0.47 5.09
N GLY A 303 -19.48 -1.40 5.97
CA GLY A 303 -18.63 -1.14 7.14
C GLY A 303 -17.26 -0.60 6.74
N LEU A 304 -16.56 -1.27 5.81
CA LEU A 304 -15.27 -0.80 5.28
C LEU A 304 -15.37 0.62 4.72
N ARG A 305 -16.45 0.93 4.01
CA ARG A 305 -16.65 2.26 3.44
C ARG A 305 -16.90 3.32 4.52
N ARG A 306 -17.65 3.00 5.59
CA ARG A 306 -17.77 3.85 6.77
C ARG A 306 -16.42 4.11 7.45
N LEU A 307 -15.49 3.16 7.40
CA LEU A 307 -14.12 3.34 7.90
C LEU A 307 -13.25 4.27 7.04
N GLY A 308 -13.74 4.73 5.90
CA GLY A 308 -12.96 5.53 4.96
C GLY A 308 -12.16 4.70 3.95
N CYS A 309 -12.32 3.37 3.93
CA CYS A 309 -11.63 2.48 3.00
C CYS A 309 -12.00 2.78 1.54
N THR A 310 -11.01 2.71 0.65
CA THR A 310 -11.17 2.94 -0.81
C THR A 310 -10.59 1.80 -1.65
N LYS A 311 -9.78 0.92 -1.05
CA LYS A 311 -9.13 -0.21 -1.74
C LYS A 311 -9.17 -1.45 -0.86
N VAL A 312 -9.54 -2.58 -1.43
CA VAL A 312 -9.53 -3.87 -0.73
C VAL A 312 -8.51 -4.78 -1.39
N GLN A 313 -7.65 -5.36 -0.56
CA GLN A 313 -6.78 -6.43 -0.98
C GLN A 313 -7.42 -7.77 -0.64
N ILE A 314 -7.52 -8.67 -1.62
CA ILE A 314 -8.13 -9.98 -1.43
C ILE A 314 -7.14 -11.10 -1.70
N GLY A 315 -7.03 -12.02 -0.75
CA GLY A 315 -6.31 -13.28 -0.95
C GLY A 315 -7.08 -14.18 -1.90
N VAL A 316 -6.74 -14.19 -3.19
CA VAL A 316 -7.27 -15.17 -4.16
C VAL A 316 -6.40 -16.42 -4.17
N GLN A 317 -5.10 -16.20 -4.31
CA GLN A 317 -4.00 -17.17 -4.45
C GLN A 317 -4.08 -18.04 -5.70
N SER A 318 -5.23 -18.67 -5.98
CA SER A 318 -5.50 -19.43 -7.21
C SER A 318 -7.01 -19.40 -7.50
N LEU A 319 -7.41 -19.59 -8.77
CA LEU A 319 -8.81 -19.80 -9.14
C LEU A 319 -9.14 -21.29 -9.37
N ASP A 320 -8.14 -22.17 -9.28
CA ASP A 320 -8.29 -23.61 -9.39
C ASP A 320 -8.72 -24.21 -8.04
N GLY A 321 -9.98 -24.67 -7.97
CA GLY A 321 -10.55 -25.24 -6.75
C GLY A 321 -9.79 -26.46 -6.22
N ARG A 322 -9.14 -27.25 -7.09
CA ARG A 322 -8.29 -28.38 -6.65
C ARG A 322 -7.04 -27.86 -5.95
N ILE A 323 -6.39 -26.83 -6.48
CA ILE A 323 -5.21 -26.21 -5.86
C ILE A 323 -5.60 -25.59 -4.52
N LEU A 324 -6.70 -24.85 -4.45
CA LEU A 324 -7.20 -24.25 -3.21
C LEU A 324 -7.44 -25.33 -2.14
N SER A 325 -8.14 -26.41 -2.49
CA SER A 325 -8.41 -27.53 -1.59
C SER A 325 -7.14 -28.23 -1.08
N LEU A 326 -6.20 -28.56 -1.98
CA LEU A 326 -4.91 -29.18 -1.61
C LEU A 326 -4.08 -28.33 -0.64
N ASN A 327 -4.22 -27.01 -0.71
CA ASN A 327 -3.50 -26.07 0.14
C ASN A 327 -4.31 -25.65 1.39
N GLU A 328 -5.38 -26.38 1.72
CA GLU A 328 -6.26 -26.12 2.87
C GLU A 328 -6.84 -24.69 2.87
N ARG A 329 -7.07 -24.16 1.66
CA ARG A 329 -7.74 -22.89 1.45
C ARG A 329 -9.18 -23.15 1.05
N CYS A 330 -10.08 -23.10 2.04
CA CYS A 330 -11.51 -23.36 1.88
C CYS A 330 -12.24 -22.21 1.16
N LEU A 331 -11.97 -22.03 -0.14
CA LEU A 331 -12.64 -21.07 -1.01
C LEU A 331 -13.02 -21.76 -2.33
N SER A 332 -14.11 -21.31 -2.94
CA SER A 332 -14.51 -21.71 -4.29
C SER A 332 -14.29 -20.57 -5.29
N SER A 333 -14.14 -20.91 -6.56
CA SER A 333 -13.97 -19.93 -7.64
C SER A 333 -15.19 -19.00 -7.74
N GLU A 334 -16.38 -19.51 -7.44
CA GLU A 334 -17.66 -18.81 -7.45
C GLU A 334 -17.72 -17.78 -6.31
N ARG A 335 -17.30 -18.15 -5.09
CA ARG A 335 -17.22 -17.21 -3.96
C ARG A 335 -16.22 -16.08 -4.23
N ILE A 336 -15.12 -16.39 -4.92
CA ILE A 336 -14.16 -15.39 -5.38
C ILE A 336 -14.81 -14.46 -6.41
N ALA A 337 -15.45 -14.99 -7.44
CA ALA A 337 -16.15 -14.21 -8.46
C ALA A 337 -17.21 -13.28 -7.84
N GLU A 338 -18.00 -13.79 -6.88
CA GLU A 338 -18.98 -12.98 -6.17
C GLU A 338 -18.34 -11.85 -5.37
N ALA A 339 -17.20 -12.10 -4.71
CA ALA A 339 -16.45 -11.05 -4.01
C ALA A 339 -15.95 -9.95 -4.97
N PHE A 340 -15.48 -10.32 -6.17
CA PHE A 340 -15.08 -9.35 -7.20
C PHE A 340 -16.27 -8.49 -7.67
N SER A 341 -17.41 -9.12 -7.93
CA SER A 341 -18.65 -8.43 -8.30
C SER A 341 -19.10 -7.44 -7.21
N LEU A 342 -19.14 -7.88 -5.96
CA LEU A 342 -19.53 -7.03 -4.83
C LEU A 342 -18.57 -5.86 -4.65
N LEU A 343 -17.25 -6.10 -4.66
CA LEU A 343 -16.24 -5.04 -4.54
C LEU A 343 -16.39 -3.99 -5.63
N ARG A 344 -16.66 -4.42 -6.87
CA ARG A 344 -16.84 -3.55 -8.02
C ARG A 344 -18.12 -2.71 -7.91
N LEU A 345 -19.24 -3.32 -7.54
CA LEU A 345 -20.51 -2.62 -7.32
C LEU A 345 -20.43 -1.59 -6.17
N PHE A 346 -19.65 -1.87 -5.11
CA PHE A 346 -19.36 -0.89 -4.05
C PHE A 346 -18.26 0.12 -4.45
N GLY A 347 -17.73 0.04 -5.66
CA GLY A 347 -16.75 0.97 -6.19
C GLY A 347 -15.32 0.78 -5.67
N PHE A 348 -15.04 -0.20 -4.82
CA PHE A 348 -13.70 -0.42 -4.27
C PHE A 348 -12.70 -0.72 -5.37
N LYS A 349 -11.48 -0.20 -5.24
CA LYS A 349 -10.35 -0.68 -6.01
C LYS A 349 -9.95 -2.09 -5.55
N ILE A 350 -9.83 -3.02 -6.48
CA ILE A 350 -9.62 -4.46 -6.21
C ILE A 350 -8.15 -4.81 -6.43
N HIS A 351 -7.48 -5.23 -5.36
CA HIS A 351 -6.10 -5.66 -5.40
C HIS A 351 -6.00 -7.15 -5.06
N ALA A 352 -5.86 -7.99 -6.08
CA ALA A 352 -5.78 -9.43 -5.89
C ALA A 352 -4.36 -9.86 -5.44
N HIS A 353 -4.28 -10.77 -4.49
CA HIS A 353 -3.05 -11.52 -4.22
C HIS A 353 -3.15 -12.85 -4.97
N PHE A 354 -2.19 -13.11 -5.86
CA PHE A 354 -2.11 -14.34 -6.64
C PHE A 354 -0.76 -15.01 -6.40
N MET A 355 -0.76 -16.34 -6.32
CA MET A 355 0.42 -17.12 -5.99
C MET A 355 0.71 -18.19 -7.04
N ALA A 356 1.94 -18.21 -7.53
CA ALA A 356 2.45 -19.31 -8.35
C ALA A 356 3.08 -20.41 -7.47
N ASN A 357 3.18 -21.62 -8.00
CA ASN A 357 3.89 -22.75 -7.37
C ASN A 357 3.31 -23.19 -6.01
N LEU A 358 1.99 -23.13 -5.85
CA LEU A 358 1.30 -23.76 -4.72
C LEU A 358 1.37 -25.29 -4.81
N LEU A 359 1.01 -26.00 -3.71
CA LEU A 359 0.98 -27.46 -3.72
C LEU A 359 0.05 -27.98 -4.83
N GLY A 360 0.56 -28.89 -5.66
CA GLY A 360 -0.18 -29.50 -6.77
C GLY A 360 -0.26 -28.66 -8.05
N ALA A 361 0.38 -27.49 -8.09
CA ALA A 361 0.46 -26.63 -9.28
C ALA A 361 1.60 -27.06 -10.23
N THR A 362 1.45 -26.73 -11.50
CA THR A 362 2.49 -26.86 -12.54
C THR A 362 2.64 -25.54 -13.26
N THR A 363 3.78 -25.30 -13.93
CA THR A 363 4.03 -24.03 -14.64
C THR A 363 2.92 -23.74 -15.68
N ALA A 364 2.47 -24.76 -16.41
CA ALA A 364 1.37 -24.64 -17.37
C ALA A 364 0.02 -24.35 -16.69
N ALA A 365 -0.22 -24.92 -15.50
CA ALA A 365 -1.44 -24.65 -14.74
C ALA A 365 -1.45 -23.23 -14.18
N ASP A 366 -0.33 -22.76 -13.60
CA ASP A 366 -0.21 -21.39 -13.06
C ASP A 366 -0.43 -20.33 -14.14
N LYS A 367 0.20 -20.49 -15.32
CA LYS A 367 0.00 -19.58 -16.46
C LYS A 367 -1.47 -19.50 -16.92
N ARG A 368 -2.14 -20.66 -16.98
CA ARG A 368 -3.56 -20.73 -17.36
C ARG A 368 -4.44 -20.07 -16.31
N ASP A 369 -4.17 -20.31 -15.04
CA ASP A 369 -4.94 -19.81 -13.92
C ASP A 369 -4.79 -18.28 -13.78
N TYR A 370 -3.57 -17.75 -13.89
CA TYR A 370 -3.33 -16.31 -13.93
C TYR A 370 -3.98 -15.66 -15.14
N ARG A 371 -3.83 -16.26 -16.34
CA ARG A 371 -4.50 -15.74 -17.54
C ARG A 371 -6.00 -15.61 -17.31
N ARG A 372 -6.64 -16.63 -16.73
CA ARG A 372 -8.07 -16.58 -16.37
C ARG A 372 -8.36 -15.41 -15.43
N LEU A 373 -7.57 -15.20 -14.37
CA LEU A 373 -7.74 -14.05 -13.45
C LEU A 373 -7.82 -12.70 -14.17
N VAL A 374 -7.02 -12.51 -15.23
CA VAL A 374 -6.90 -11.24 -15.94
C VAL A 374 -7.65 -11.17 -17.28
N THR A 375 -8.34 -12.24 -17.70
CA THR A 375 -9.16 -12.24 -18.93
C THR A 375 -10.62 -12.65 -18.74
N ASP A 376 -10.95 -13.37 -17.67
CA ASP A 376 -12.33 -13.80 -17.38
C ASP A 376 -13.11 -12.63 -16.71
N PRO A 377 -14.25 -12.19 -17.30
CA PRO A 377 -15.07 -11.09 -16.77
C PRO A 377 -15.51 -11.24 -15.31
N ALA A 378 -15.48 -12.45 -14.76
CA ALA A 378 -15.78 -12.72 -13.35
C ALA A 378 -14.76 -12.11 -12.37
N PHE A 379 -13.53 -11.80 -12.80
CA PHE A 379 -12.46 -11.36 -11.91
C PHE A 379 -11.91 -9.96 -12.31
N LEU A 380 -11.00 -9.90 -13.28
CA LEU A 380 -10.39 -8.67 -13.82
C LEU A 380 -9.94 -7.65 -12.75
N PRO A 381 -8.90 -7.95 -11.94
CA PRO A 381 -8.44 -7.06 -10.86
C PRO A 381 -7.82 -5.75 -11.38
N ASP A 382 -7.88 -4.70 -10.55
CA ASP A 382 -7.23 -3.41 -10.85
C ASP A 382 -5.72 -3.46 -10.54
N GLU A 383 -5.34 -4.19 -9.50
CA GLU A 383 -3.95 -4.47 -9.15
C GLU A 383 -3.74 -5.94 -8.79
N VAL A 384 -2.53 -6.44 -9.01
CA VAL A 384 -2.11 -7.79 -8.61
C VAL A 384 -0.80 -7.76 -7.83
N LYS A 385 -0.76 -8.42 -6.68
CA LYS A 385 0.45 -8.91 -6.02
C LYS A 385 0.69 -10.33 -6.51
N LEU A 386 1.70 -10.52 -7.36
CA LEU A 386 2.00 -11.80 -8.01
C LEU A 386 3.25 -12.40 -7.35
N TYR A 387 3.10 -13.38 -6.48
CA TYR A 387 4.24 -13.92 -5.72
C TYR A 387 4.45 -15.41 -5.95
N PRO A 388 5.69 -15.89 -6.10
CA PRO A 388 5.95 -17.32 -5.95
C PRO A 388 5.67 -17.76 -4.51
N CYS A 389 5.19 -18.99 -4.34
CA CYS A 389 5.20 -19.66 -3.06
C CYS A 389 6.65 -19.78 -2.56
N ALA A 390 6.88 -19.41 -1.30
CA ALA A 390 8.17 -19.53 -0.64
C ALA A 390 8.01 -20.44 0.57
N LEU A 391 8.93 -21.39 0.72
CA LEU A 391 8.93 -22.29 1.87
C LEU A 391 9.49 -21.56 3.08
N VAL A 392 8.66 -21.44 4.11
CA VAL A 392 9.01 -20.83 5.40
C VAL A 392 8.92 -21.90 6.48
N ASP A 393 9.83 -21.86 7.44
CA ASP A 393 9.82 -22.81 8.55
C ASP A 393 8.54 -22.68 9.40
N GLY A 394 8.11 -23.78 10.02
CA GLY A 394 6.86 -23.84 10.81
C GLY A 394 5.55 -23.79 9.98
N THR A 395 5.64 -23.79 8.65
CA THR A 395 4.47 -23.98 7.76
C THR A 395 4.15 -25.46 7.55
N GLY A 396 2.90 -25.80 7.27
CA GLY A 396 2.52 -27.17 6.91
C GLY A 396 3.17 -27.64 5.60
N LEU A 397 3.58 -26.70 4.74
CA LEU A 397 4.28 -26.98 3.48
C LEU A 397 5.65 -27.65 3.72
N MET A 398 6.26 -27.50 4.91
CA MET A 398 7.50 -28.19 5.28
C MET A 398 7.41 -29.71 5.17
N ALA A 399 6.27 -30.30 5.54
CA ALA A 399 6.06 -31.75 5.41
C ALA A 399 6.10 -32.18 3.93
N ARG A 400 5.44 -31.41 3.05
CA ARG A 400 5.38 -31.66 1.60
C ARG A 400 6.71 -31.44 0.89
N TYR A 401 7.54 -30.55 1.44
CA TYR A 401 8.90 -30.38 0.95
C TYR A 401 9.79 -31.57 1.34
N ARG A 402 9.69 -32.04 2.59
CA ARG A 402 10.49 -33.17 3.10
C ARG A 402 10.15 -34.51 2.42
N ASP A 403 8.87 -34.75 2.12
CA ASP A 403 8.43 -35.98 1.44
C ASP A 403 8.58 -35.92 -0.10
N GLY A 404 9.04 -34.77 -0.64
CA GLY A 404 9.25 -34.56 -2.07
C GLY A 404 7.99 -34.30 -2.90
N SER A 405 6.80 -34.27 -2.28
CA SER A 405 5.53 -33.99 -2.99
C SER A 405 5.38 -32.54 -3.44
N TRP A 406 6.22 -31.63 -2.92
CA TRP A 406 6.34 -30.25 -3.39
C TRP A 406 7.79 -29.80 -3.46
N ARG A 407 8.14 -29.07 -4.52
CA ARG A 407 9.40 -28.33 -4.64
C ARG A 407 9.13 -26.92 -5.13
N PRO A 408 10.01 -25.96 -4.76
CA PRO A 408 10.00 -24.68 -5.44
C PRO A 408 10.30 -24.87 -6.94
N TYR A 409 9.73 -24.00 -7.77
CA TYR A 409 10.18 -23.88 -9.16
C TYR A 409 11.67 -23.51 -9.22
N THR A 410 12.34 -24.02 -10.25
CA THR A 410 13.66 -23.51 -10.62
C THR A 410 13.54 -22.05 -11.05
N GLU A 411 14.66 -21.35 -11.11
CA GLU A 411 14.65 -19.96 -11.58
C GLU A 411 14.12 -19.83 -13.01
N GLU A 412 14.47 -20.76 -13.89
CA GLU A 412 13.99 -20.75 -15.27
C GLU A 412 12.49 -20.99 -15.36
N GLU A 413 11.97 -21.99 -14.64
CA GLU A 413 10.52 -22.27 -14.55
C GLU A 413 9.77 -21.06 -14.00
N LEU A 414 10.29 -20.43 -12.94
CA LEU A 414 9.66 -19.27 -12.32
C LEU A 414 9.67 -18.05 -13.26
N LEU A 415 10.79 -17.74 -13.90
CA LEU A 415 10.87 -16.63 -14.84
C LEU A 415 9.96 -16.84 -16.05
N ASP A 416 9.87 -18.07 -16.56
CA ASP A 416 8.95 -18.44 -17.65
C ASP A 416 7.47 -18.22 -17.27
N VAL A 417 7.05 -18.61 -16.06
CA VAL A 417 5.71 -18.31 -15.54
C VAL A 417 5.48 -16.80 -15.42
N LEU A 418 6.38 -16.09 -14.73
CA LEU A 418 6.18 -14.67 -14.44
C LEU A 418 6.24 -13.77 -15.70
N VAL A 419 7.03 -14.12 -16.71
CA VAL A 419 7.04 -13.41 -18.00
C VAL A 419 5.71 -13.62 -18.73
N ALA A 420 5.18 -14.86 -18.74
CA ALA A 420 3.89 -15.15 -19.36
C ALA A 420 2.74 -14.43 -18.65
N ASP A 421 2.73 -14.43 -17.31
CA ASP A 421 1.72 -13.75 -16.49
C ASP A 421 1.78 -12.22 -16.70
N ALA A 422 2.98 -11.64 -16.68
CA ALA A 422 3.16 -10.21 -16.93
C ALA A 422 2.72 -9.80 -18.35
N ALA A 423 2.99 -10.64 -19.36
CA ALA A 423 2.54 -10.43 -20.73
C ALA A 423 1.03 -10.57 -20.91
N ALA A 424 0.38 -11.45 -20.14
CA ALA A 424 -1.08 -11.60 -20.15
C ALA A 424 -1.81 -10.45 -19.42
N THR A 425 -1.09 -9.64 -18.63
CA THR A 425 -1.70 -8.62 -17.79
C THR A 425 -2.17 -7.42 -18.63
N PRO A 426 -3.46 -7.06 -18.56
CA PRO A 426 -4.04 -6.02 -19.42
C PRO A 426 -3.57 -4.61 -19.02
N PRO A 427 -3.71 -3.63 -19.93
CA PRO A 427 -3.17 -2.29 -19.73
C PRO A 427 -3.78 -1.51 -18.57
N TYR A 428 -4.98 -1.87 -18.12
CA TYR A 428 -5.63 -1.23 -16.98
C TYR A 428 -5.27 -1.90 -15.64
N THR A 429 -4.50 -2.98 -15.63
CA THR A 429 -4.09 -3.67 -14.40
C THR A 429 -2.66 -3.31 -14.04
N ARG A 430 -2.38 -3.17 -12.75
CA ARG A 430 -1.03 -2.89 -12.23
C ARG A 430 -0.46 -4.08 -11.50
N ILE A 431 0.72 -4.57 -11.88
CA ILE A 431 1.44 -5.55 -11.06
C ILE A 431 2.20 -4.80 -9.98
N SER A 432 1.64 -4.77 -8.77
CA SER A 432 2.13 -3.93 -7.69
C SER A 432 3.46 -4.42 -7.12
N ARG A 433 3.63 -5.75 -7.03
CA ARG A 433 4.84 -6.42 -6.55
C ARG A 433 4.95 -7.84 -7.10
N MET A 434 6.20 -8.32 -7.18
CA MET A 434 6.55 -9.69 -7.58
C MET A 434 7.25 -10.51 -6.48
N ILE A 435 7.49 -9.92 -5.30
CA ILE A 435 8.07 -10.60 -4.13
C ILE A 435 7.33 -10.23 -2.83
N ARG A 436 7.32 -11.17 -1.89
CA ARG A 436 6.93 -10.90 -0.49
C ARG A 436 8.09 -10.27 0.27
N ASP A 437 7.79 -9.49 1.29
CA ASP A 437 8.81 -8.85 2.16
C ASP A 437 9.37 -9.82 3.22
N ILE A 438 9.49 -11.11 2.88
CA ILE A 438 10.06 -12.14 3.76
C ILE A 438 11.59 -12.07 3.68
N SER A 439 12.27 -12.16 4.83
CA SER A 439 13.73 -12.18 4.87
C SER A 439 14.27 -13.40 4.13
N SER A 440 15.38 -13.25 3.40
CA SER A 440 16.05 -14.39 2.76
C SER A 440 16.52 -15.47 3.76
N HIS A 441 16.71 -15.08 5.02
CA HIS A 441 17.04 -16.00 6.12
C HIS A 441 15.85 -16.86 6.55
N ASP A 442 14.61 -16.35 6.43
CA ASP A 442 13.39 -17.07 6.79
C ASP A 442 12.91 -18.00 5.66
N ILE A 443 13.37 -17.75 4.43
CA ILE A 443 13.06 -18.60 3.27
C ILE A 443 13.98 -19.83 3.32
N VAL A 444 13.40 -20.98 3.67
CA VAL A 444 14.07 -22.28 3.63
C VAL A 444 14.40 -22.64 2.17
N ALA A 445 13.38 -22.60 1.30
CA ALA A 445 13.50 -22.92 -0.13
C ALA A 445 12.57 -22.04 -0.98
N GLY A 446 12.95 -21.78 -2.24
CA GLY A 446 12.24 -20.87 -3.16
C GLY A 446 13.04 -19.62 -3.51
N ASN A 447 12.38 -18.61 -4.09
CA ASN A 447 13.04 -17.40 -4.54
C ASN A 447 13.53 -16.53 -3.37
N LYS A 448 14.85 -16.40 -3.21
CA LYS A 448 15.51 -15.48 -2.25
C LYS A 448 15.93 -14.15 -2.87
N LYS A 449 15.80 -14.00 -4.20
CA LYS A 449 16.26 -12.80 -4.93
C LYS A 449 15.28 -11.64 -4.74
N VAL A 450 15.76 -10.53 -4.18
CA VAL A 450 14.98 -9.31 -3.93
C VAL A 450 14.74 -8.47 -5.19
N ASN A 451 15.38 -8.80 -6.31
CA ASN A 451 15.29 -8.10 -7.59
C ASN A 451 14.52 -8.88 -8.67
N LEU A 452 13.63 -9.80 -8.29
CA LEU A 452 12.90 -10.69 -9.21
C LEU A 452 12.23 -9.96 -10.38
N ARG A 453 11.60 -8.80 -10.12
CA ARG A 453 10.98 -7.97 -11.17
C ARG A 453 11.98 -7.56 -12.26
N GLN A 454 13.21 -7.22 -11.90
CA GLN A 454 14.24 -6.83 -12.87
C GLN A 454 14.65 -8.01 -13.76
N LEU A 455 14.72 -9.22 -13.17
CA LEU A 455 15.03 -10.45 -13.91
C LEU A 455 13.92 -10.79 -14.90
N VAL A 456 12.65 -10.66 -14.48
CA VAL A 456 11.48 -10.86 -15.37
C VAL A 456 11.50 -9.86 -16.53
N GLU A 457 11.73 -8.57 -16.25
CA GLU A 457 11.82 -7.54 -17.30
C GLU A 457 13.00 -7.76 -18.24
N GLN A 458 14.14 -8.23 -17.73
CA GLN A 458 15.29 -8.58 -18.55
C GLN A 458 14.99 -9.75 -19.49
N ARG A 459 14.44 -10.85 -18.95
CA ARG A 459 14.07 -12.02 -19.73
C ARG A 459 13.05 -11.68 -20.81
N ALA A 460 12.07 -10.83 -20.50
CA ALA A 460 11.09 -10.37 -21.48
C ALA A 460 11.74 -9.57 -22.61
N ARG A 461 12.69 -8.67 -22.31
CA ARG A 461 13.45 -7.94 -23.34
C ARG A 461 14.25 -8.87 -24.24
N GLU A 462 14.94 -9.85 -23.66
CA GLU A 462 15.70 -10.87 -24.41
C GLU A 462 14.79 -11.69 -25.34
N ALA A 463 13.55 -11.95 -24.90
CA ALA A 463 12.55 -12.69 -25.67
C ALA A 463 11.68 -11.82 -26.60
N GLY A 464 11.90 -10.50 -26.66
CA GLY A 464 11.08 -9.57 -27.45
C GLY A 464 9.63 -9.39 -26.94
N VAL A 465 9.34 -9.78 -25.71
CA VAL A 465 8.02 -9.68 -25.08
C VAL A 465 7.85 -8.31 -24.44
N ARG A 466 6.71 -7.65 -24.72
CA ARG A 466 6.34 -6.35 -24.13
C ARG A 466 5.26 -6.52 -23.06
N PHE A 467 5.31 -5.67 -22.05
CA PHE A 467 4.30 -5.62 -20.98
C PHE A 467 3.52 -4.32 -21.07
N GLU A 468 2.19 -4.42 -21.09
CA GLU A 468 1.27 -3.29 -21.18
C GLU A 468 0.72 -2.85 -19.81
N GLU A 469 0.99 -3.60 -18.75
CA GLU A 469 0.51 -3.29 -17.39
C GLU A 469 0.96 -1.91 -16.90
N ILE A 470 0.20 -1.31 -15.97
CA ILE A 470 0.38 0.10 -15.58
C ILE A 470 1.80 0.39 -15.08
N ARG A 471 2.43 -0.52 -14.33
CA ARG A 471 3.72 -0.26 -13.66
C ARG A 471 4.88 -0.07 -14.66
N THR A 472 4.88 -0.74 -15.81
CA THR A 472 5.89 -0.49 -16.87
C THR A 472 5.67 0.83 -17.59
N ARG A 473 4.43 1.33 -17.60
CA ARG A 473 4.03 2.55 -18.31
C ARG A 473 3.91 3.77 -17.40
N GLU A 474 4.19 3.71 -16.10
CA GLU A 474 4.17 4.92 -15.24
C GLU A 474 5.22 5.93 -15.72
N ILE A 475 4.86 7.21 -15.75
CA ILE A 475 5.82 8.28 -16.00
C ILE A 475 6.87 8.33 -14.87
N GLY A 476 8.14 8.49 -15.26
CA GLY A 476 9.25 8.64 -14.32
C GLY A 476 9.26 10.00 -13.63
N THR A 477 10.34 10.27 -12.89
CA THR A 477 10.61 11.60 -12.33
C THR A 477 11.14 12.59 -13.36
N ASP A 478 11.56 12.08 -14.52
CA ASP A 478 12.11 12.85 -15.62
C ASP A 478 10.90 13.37 -16.40
N GLY A 479 10.71 14.68 -16.40
CA GLY A 479 9.46 15.32 -16.81
C GLY A 479 9.03 14.94 -18.22
N ALA A 480 7.73 14.68 -18.42
CA ALA A 480 7.16 14.66 -19.76
C ALA A 480 6.78 16.07 -20.20
N ASP A 481 6.89 16.32 -21.49
CA ASP A 481 6.23 17.44 -22.13
C ASP A 481 4.71 17.25 -22.02
N VAL A 482 4.10 18.06 -21.16
CA VAL A 482 2.69 17.98 -20.85
C VAL A 482 1.82 18.39 -22.06
N GLY A 483 2.36 19.21 -22.97
CA GLY A 483 1.65 19.63 -24.19
C GLY A 483 1.38 18.49 -25.18
N ALA A 484 2.14 17.39 -25.08
CA ALA A 484 2.04 16.25 -25.98
C ALA A 484 1.18 15.09 -25.43
N LEU A 485 0.53 15.25 -24.27
CA LEU A 485 -0.29 14.18 -23.68
C LEU A 485 -1.60 13.99 -24.45
N ALA A 486 -1.93 12.74 -24.74
CA ALA A 486 -3.20 12.34 -25.37
C ALA A 486 -4.09 11.58 -24.38
N LEU A 487 -5.39 11.85 -24.40
CA LEU A 487 -6.39 11.11 -23.63
C LEU A 487 -6.86 9.91 -24.45
N SER A 488 -6.75 8.71 -23.89
CA SER A 488 -7.33 7.49 -24.45
C SER A 488 -8.17 6.74 -23.44
N VAL A 489 -9.03 5.85 -23.92
CA VAL A 489 -9.92 5.04 -23.09
C VAL A 489 -9.75 3.57 -23.44
N VAL A 490 -9.44 2.75 -22.44
CA VAL A 490 -9.49 1.28 -22.55
C VAL A 490 -10.80 0.80 -21.95
N ALA A 491 -11.69 0.25 -22.78
CA ALA A 491 -12.97 -0.31 -22.35
C ALA A 491 -12.84 -1.82 -22.12
N TYR A 492 -13.53 -2.33 -21.10
CA TYR A 492 -13.65 -3.77 -20.84
C TYR A 492 -14.96 -4.07 -20.10
N GLU A 493 -15.48 -5.28 -20.27
CA GLU A 493 -16.70 -5.75 -19.62
C GLU A 493 -16.37 -6.67 -18.45
N THR A 494 -17.17 -6.58 -17.39
CA THR A 494 -17.11 -7.46 -16.23
C THR A 494 -18.46 -8.17 -16.05
N ALA A 495 -18.56 -9.07 -15.08
CA ALA A 495 -19.83 -9.75 -14.77
C ALA A 495 -20.96 -8.79 -14.37
N VAL A 496 -20.66 -7.57 -13.89
CA VAL A 496 -21.65 -6.66 -13.27
C VAL A 496 -21.60 -5.21 -13.76
N ALA A 497 -20.62 -4.87 -14.60
CA ALA A 497 -20.39 -3.50 -15.04
C ALA A 497 -19.58 -3.43 -16.32
N SER A 498 -19.81 -2.37 -17.08
CA SER A 498 -18.96 -1.92 -18.18
C SER A 498 -17.94 -0.93 -17.64
N GLU A 499 -16.65 -1.23 -17.74
CA GLU A 499 -15.57 -0.41 -17.15
C GLU A 499 -14.85 0.41 -18.24
N ARG A 500 -14.39 1.61 -17.86
CA ARG A 500 -13.60 2.51 -18.70
C ARG A 500 -12.37 2.96 -17.92
N PHE A 501 -11.21 2.60 -18.43
CA PHE A 501 -9.92 3.10 -17.94
C PHE A 501 -9.46 4.27 -18.81
N LEU A 502 -9.68 5.48 -18.33
CA LEU A 502 -9.27 6.71 -19.00
C LEU A 502 -7.81 7.00 -18.60
N GLN A 503 -6.95 7.30 -19.57
CA GLN A 503 -5.54 7.58 -19.30
C GLN A 503 -5.02 8.73 -20.17
N TRP A 504 -4.25 9.62 -19.55
CA TRP A 504 -3.39 10.58 -20.25
C TRP A 504 -2.03 9.93 -20.48
N THR A 505 -1.64 9.78 -21.73
CA THR A 505 -0.37 9.16 -22.12
C THR A 505 0.49 10.09 -22.95
N SER A 506 1.80 10.06 -22.74
CA SER A 506 2.79 10.68 -23.61
C SER A 506 2.91 9.94 -24.96
N PRO A 507 3.59 10.52 -25.97
CA PRO A 507 3.78 9.87 -27.27
C PRO A 507 4.48 8.50 -27.21
N ASP A 508 5.34 8.26 -26.22
CA ASP A 508 6.00 6.98 -25.96
C ASP A 508 5.14 6.01 -25.10
N GLY A 509 3.88 6.35 -24.84
CA GLY A 509 2.92 5.48 -24.16
C GLY A 509 2.98 5.50 -22.64
N ARG A 510 3.70 6.44 -22.02
CA ARG A 510 3.78 6.57 -20.55
C ARG A 510 2.56 7.27 -19.98
N ILE A 511 1.96 6.70 -18.95
CA ILE A 511 0.79 7.23 -18.24
C ILE A 511 1.22 8.35 -17.29
N ALA A 512 0.67 9.54 -17.52
CA ALA A 512 0.81 10.72 -16.68
C ALA A 512 -0.31 10.85 -15.64
N ALA A 513 -1.53 10.42 -15.99
CA ALA A 513 -2.69 10.39 -15.12
C ALA A 513 -3.71 9.37 -15.64
N PHE A 514 -4.56 8.83 -14.77
CA PHE A 514 -5.63 7.93 -15.17
C PHE A 514 -6.85 8.00 -14.23
N LEU A 515 -7.99 7.51 -14.72
CA LEU A 515 -9.24 7.38 -13.98
C LEU A 515 -9.91 6.04 -14.29
N ARG A 516 -10.49 5.40 -13.26
CA ARG A 516 -11.34 4.21 -13.40
C ARG A 516 -12.80 4.60 -13.26
N LEU A 517 -13.56 4.49 -14.34
CA LEU A 517 -15.01 4.70 -14.37
C LEU A 517 -15.69 3.33 -14.52
N SER A 518 -16.62 3.06 -13.63
CA SER A 518 -17.51 1.90 -13.67
C SER A 518 -18.91 2.35 -14.06
N LEU A 519 -19.52 1.61 -14.98
CA LEU A 519 -20.90 1.75 -15.42
C LEU A 519 -21.65 0.46 -15.02
N PRO A 520 -22.15 0.35 -13.78
CA PRO A 520 -22.81 -0.85 -13.29
C PRO A 520 -24.10 -1.18 -14.04
N PHE A 521 -24.28 -2.44 -14.43
CA PHE A 521 -25.52 -2.85 -15.09
C PHE A 521 -26.70 -2.70 -14.14
N SER A 522 -27.79 -2.06 -14.59
CA SER A 522 -28.98 -1.82 -13.78
C SER A 522 -29.52 -3.11 -13.14
N ALA A 523 -29.55 -4.22 -13.89
CA ALA A 523 -29.98 -5.52 -13.39
C ALA A 523 -29.10 -6.04 -12.23
N SER A 524 -27.79 -5.80 -12.27
CA SER A 524 -26.86 -6.20 -11.20
C SER A 524 -27.06 -5.35 -9.94
N VAL A 525 -27.32 -4.05 -10.11
CA VAL A 525 -27.64 -3.14 -9.00
C VAL A 525 -29.00 -3.50 -8.39
N ASP A 526 -30.02 -3.75 -9.20
CA ASP A 526 -31.36 -4.12 -8.74
C ASP A 526 -31.36 -5.45 -7.99
N ASP A 527 -30.65 -6.47 -8.50
CA ASP A 527 -30.46 -7.73 -7.79
C ASP A 527 -29.81 -7.53 -6.41
N LEU A 528 -28.74 -6.74 -6.34
CA LEU A 528 -28.07 -6.46 -5.08
C LEU A 528 -28.96 -5.67 -4.11
N ARG A 529 -29.75 -4.71 -4.59
CA ARG A 529 -30.72 -3.96 -3.76
C ARG A 529 -31.82 -4.85 -3.20
N LYS A 530 -32.26 -5.87 -3.94
CA LYS A 530 -33.23 -6.87 -3.45
C LYS A 530 -32.64 -7.72 -2.33
N ARG A 531 -31.36 -8.08 -2.44
CA ARG A 531 -30.65 -8.88 -1.42
C ARG A 531 -30.16 -8.04 -0.23
N PHE A 532 -29.90 -6.75 -0.46
CA PHE A 532 -29.37 -5.81 0.53
C PHE A 532 -30.05 -4.44 0.37
N ALA A 533 -31.15 -4.24 1.11
CA ALA A 533 -32.01 -3.06 0.99
C ALA A 533 -31.27 -1.71 1.20
N ASN A 534 -30.20 -1.72 1.98
CA ASN A 534 -29.40 -0.53 2.30
C ASN A 534 -28.24 -0.29 1.31
N PHE A 535 -28.27 -0.89 0.12
CA PHE A 535 -27.22 -0.68 -0.87
C PHE A 535 -27.15 0.79 -1.30
N PRO A 536 -25.98 1.45 -1.19
CA PRO A 536 -25.85 2.92 -1.27
C PRO A 536 -26.00 3.53 -2.67
N ILE A 537 -26.03 2.74 -3.75
CA ILE A 537 -26.20 3.26 -5.12
C ILE A 537 -27.50 2.74 -5.76
N GLY A 538 -28.07 3.55 -6.64
CA GLY A 538 -29.27 3.24 -7.43
C GLY A 538 -28.97 2.73 -8.84
N PRO A 539 -29.95 2.10 -9.51
CA PRO A 539 -29.86 1.87 -10.96
C PRO A 539 -29.69 3.22 -11.67
N GLY A 540 -28.89 3.26 -12.74
CA GLY A 540 -28.59 4.52 -13.46
C GLY A 540 -27.56 5.42 -12.78
N GLU A 541 -26.92 4.99 -11.69
CA GLU A 541 -25.81 5.72 -11.06
C GLU A 541 -24.43 5.11 -11.41
N ALA A 542 -23.56 5.90 -12.03
CA ALA A 542 -22.19 5.50 -12.39
C ALA A 542 -21.22 5.70 -11.21
N MET A 543 -20.01 5.15 -11.29
CA MET A 543 -19.02 5.21 -10.20
C MET A 543 -17.60 5.51 -10.69
N ILE A 544 -17.00 6.59 -10.19
CA ILE A 544 -15.54 6.77 -10.24
C ILE A 544 -14.90 5.97 -9.10
N ARG A 545 -14.09 4.98 -9.46
CA ARG A 545 -13.42 4.05 -8.53
C ARG A 545 -12.00 4.50 -8.16
N GLU A 546 -11.35 5.29 -9.01
CA GLU A 546 -10.00 5.80 -8.77
C GLU A 546 -9.72 7.02 -9.67
N VAL A 547 -9.03 8.02 -9.14
CA VAL A 547 -8.36 9.07 -9.93
C VAL A 547 -6.92 9.15 -9.45
N HIS A 548 -5.96 9.07 -10.37
CA HIS A 548 -4.55 9.13 -10.06
C HIS A 548 -3.82 10.07 -11.01
N VAL A 549 -3.00 10.97 -10.45
CA VAL A 549 -2.12 11.88 -11.20
C VAL A 549 -0.71 11.71 -10.63
N TYR A 550 0.26 11.35 -11.47
CA TYR A 550 1.61 11.07 -10.99
C TYR A 550 2.33 12.35 -10.54
N GLY A 551 3.05 12.24 -9.41
CA GLY A 551 3.68 13.36 -8.71
C GLY A 551 4.70 14.17 -9.52
N ALA A 552 5.38 13.57 -10.51
CA ALA A 552 6.29 14.30 -11.41
C ALA A 552 5.54 15.39 -12.21
N VAL A 553 4.30 15.08 -12.61
CA VAL A 553 3.40 16.01 -13.30
C VAL A 553 2.73 16.96 -12.31
N ALA A 554 2.42 16.47 -11.10
CA ALA A 554 1.82 17.29 -10.05
C ALA A 554 2.76 18.36 -9.44
N LYS A 555 4.09 18.22 -9.59
CA LYS A 555 5.10 19.15 -9.05
C LYS A 555 5.53 20.26 -10.00
N LEU A 556 5.33 20.08 -11.30
CA LEU A 556 5.38 21.17 -12.31
C LEU A 556 4.38 22.30 -12.00
N HIS A 557 3.51 22.11 -11.00
CA HIS A 557 2.55 23.09 -10.47
C HIS A 557 3.09 24.05 -9.41
N ARG A 558 4.33 23.88 -8.90
CA ARG A 558 4.86 24.76 -7.81
C ARG A 558 5.94 25.75 -8.23
N THR A 559 6.46 25.68 -9.46
CA THR A 559 7.52 26.57 -9.92
C THR A 559 7.01 27.49 -11.02
N GLY A 560 6.68 28.74 -10.64
CA GLY A 560 6.45 29.84 -11.58
C GLY A 560 5.25 30.73 -11.22
N ALA A 561 5.50 32.04 -11.09
CA ALA A 561 4.48 33.07 -11.18
C ALA A 561 3.87 33.01 -12.59
N GLY A 562 2.72 32.34 -12.72
CA GLY A 562 2.10 31.99 -14.00
C GLY A 562 1.88 30.48 -14.24
N ALA A 563 2.03 29.62 -13.22
CA ALA A 563 1.75 28.19 -13.33
C ALA A 563 0.28 27.91 -13.70
N GLN A 564 0.01 27.62 -14.98
CA GLN A 564 -1.29 27.12 -15.44
C GLN A 564 -1.64 25.81 -14.73
N HIS A 565 -2.78 25.77 -14.07
CA HIS A 565 -3.37 24.56 -13.51
C HIS A 565 -3.80 23.61 -14.65
N LEU A 566 -2.92 22.69 -15.09
CA LEU A 566 -3.16 21.76 -16.22
C LEU A 566 -4.44 20.92 -16.08
N GLY A 567 -4.93 20.74 -14.84
CA GLY A 567 -6.27 20.21 -14.59
C GLY A 567 -6.50 18.78 -15.08
N LEU A 568 -5.46 17.97 -15.31
CA LEU A 568 -5.59 16.60 -15.85
C LEU A 568 -6.60 15.75 -15.07
N GLY A 569 -6.55 15.80 -13.74
CA GLY A 569 -7.51 15.10 -12.88
C GLY A 569 -8.95 15.62 -13.04
N LYS A 570 -9.13 16.94 -13.14
CA LYS A 570 -10.44 17.57 -13.38
C LYS A 570 -10.98 17.17 -14.76
N ARG A 571 -10.16 17.24 -15.80
CA ARG A 571 -10.50 16.83 -17.18
C ARG A 571 -10.84 15.35 -17.29
N LEU A 572 -10.17 14.49 -16.52
CA LEU A 572 -10.54 13.06 -16.42
C LEU A 572 -11.95 12.90 -15.82
N VAL A 573 -12.26 13.64 -14.74
CA VAL A 573 -13.59 13.59 -14.10
C VAL A 573 -14.67 14.13 -15.04
N GLU A 574 -14.40 15.21 -15.78
CA GLU A 574 -15.31 15.76 -16.79
C GLU A 574 -15.55 14.77 -17.93
N ALA A 575 -14.49 14.16 -18.48
CA ALA A 575 -14.62 13.14 -19.51
C ALA A 575 -15.39 11.90 -19.01
N ALA A 576 -15.20 11.50 -17.76
CA ALA A 576 -15.94 10.41 -17.14
C ALA A 576 -17.44 10.74 -17.01
N ALA A 577 -17.76 11.96 -16.60
CA ALA A 577 -19.14 12.45 -16.53
C ALA A 577 -19.82 12.44 -17.91
N ASP A 578 -19.11 12.89 -18.96
CA ASP A 578 -19.63 12.87 -20.32
C ASP A 578 -19.85 11.45 -20.86
N ILE A 579 -18.94 10.52 -20.57
CA ILE A 579 -19.11 9.10 -20.93
C ILE A 579 -20.33 8.51 -20.22
N ALA A 580 -20.48 8.75 -18.92
CA ALA A 580 -21.60 8.25 -18.14
C ALA A 580 -22.94 8.82 -18.64
N ARG A 581 -23.02 10.14 -18.90
CA ARG A 581 -24.21 10.79 -19.44
C ARG A 581 -24.61 10.23 -20.80
N LYS A 582 -23.65 10.07 -21.72
CA LYS A 582 -23.88 9.47 -23.04
C LYS A 582 -24.33 8.01 -22.97
N ALA A 583 -23.92 7.30 -21.92
CA ALA A 583 -24.37 5.93 -21.64
C ALA A 583 -25.72 5.85 -20.92
N GLY A 584 -26.39 6.99 -20.66
CA GLY A 584 -27.73 7.04 -20.06
C GLY A 584 -27.74 7.00 -18.52
N TYR A 585 -26.62 7.26 -17.87
CA TYR A 585 -26.56 7.38 -16.40
C TYR A 585 -26.97 8.78 -15.96
N GLU A 586 -27.71 8.86 -14.85
CA GLU A 586 -28.32 10.08 -14.33
C GLU A 586 -27.46 10.76 -13.27
N ALA A 587 -26.58 10.00 -12.61
CA ALA A 587 -25.67 10.51 -11.59
C ALA A 587 -24.32 9.81 -11.62
N LEU A 588 -23.31 10.51 -11.11
CA LEU A 588 -21.95 10.01 -10.97
C LEU A 588 -21.54 10.03 -9.50
N ASN A 589 -21.29 8.86 -8.95
CA ASN A 589 -20.72 8.67 -7.63
C ASN A 589 -19.19 8.65 -7.68
N VAL A 590 -18.55 8.95 -6.55
CA VAL A 590 -17.12 8.74 -6.36
C VAL A 590 -16.82 8.13 -4.98
N ILE A 591 -15.96 7.11 -4.98
CA ILE A 591 -15.41 6.51 -3.76
C ILE A 591 -14.26 7.35 -3.20
N SER A 592 -14.56 8.59 -2.82
CA SER A 592 -13.54 9.51 -2.31
C SER A 592 -12.95 9.04 -0.99
N ALA A 593 -11.63 9.16 -0.87
CA ALA A 593 -10.96 9.08 0.41
C ALA A 593 -11.30 10.31 1.25
N VAL A 594 -11.25 10.19 2.57
CA VAL A 594 -11.59 11.27 3.50
C VAL A 594 -10.82 12.55 3.16
N GLY A 595 -9.50 12.46 3.03
CA GLY A 595 -8.63 13.58 2.70
C GLY A 595 -8.80 14.18 1.30
N THR A 596 -9.60 13.57 0.42
CA THR A 596 -9.88 14.07 -0.94
C THR A 596 -11.31 14.58 -1.13
N ARG A 597 -12.18 14.51 -0.10
CA ARG A 597 -13.56 14.96 -0.22
C ARG A 597 -13.71 16.43 -0.62
N GLY A 598 -12.90 17.31 -0.03
CA GLY A 598 -12.89 18.73 -0.39
C GLY A 598 -12.57 18.99 -1.86
N TYR A 599 -11.71 18.17 -2.48
CA TYR A 599 -11.41 18.26 -3.93
C TYR A 599 -12.66 17.98 -4.76
N TYR A 600 -13.40 16.90 -4.47
CA TYR A 600 -14.61 16.58 -5.22
C TYR A 600 -15.76 17.58 -4.98
N ARG A 601 -15.89 18.14 -3.77
CA ARG A 601 -16.84 19.24 -3.53
C ARG A 601 -16.56 20.44 -4.44
N SER A 602 -15.29 20.79 -4.64
CA SER A 602 -14.92 21.86 -5.59
C SER A 602 -15.25 21.56 -7.07
N LEU A 603 -15.48 20.28 -7.41
CA LEU A 603 -15.91 19.84 -8.75
C LEU A 603 -17.44 19.70 -8.88
N GLY A 604 -18.19 20.10 -7.85
CA GLY A 604 -19.65 20.05 -7.81
C GLY A 604 -20.25 18.74 -7.31
N PHE A 605 -19.46 17.87 -6.66
CA PHE A 605 -20.00 16.71 -5.96
C PHE A 605 -20.51 17.11 -4.56
N GLN A 606 -21.53 16.41 -4.07
CA GLN A 606 -22.10 16.58 -2.74
C GLN A 606 -22.00 15.27 -1.95
N ASP A 607 -21.90 15.36 -0.63
CA ASP A 607 -21.82 14.16 0.22
C ASP A 607 -23.18 13.44 0.21
N LYS A 608 -23.19 12.15 -0.18
CA LYS A 608 -24.39 11.30 -0.28
C LYS A 608 -24.12 9.94 0.37
N GLY A 609 -24.41 9.87 1.67
CA GLY A 609 -24.21 8.66 2.46
C GLY A 609 -22.75 8.20 2.46
N LEU A 610 -22.48 7.08 1.79
CA LEU A 610 -21.15 6.46 1.75
C LEU A 610 -20.22 7.05 0.67
N TYR A 611 -20.74 7.85 -0.26
CA TYR A 611 -20.00 8.40 -1.40
C TYR A 611 -20.20 9.91 -1.51
N GLN A 612 -19.54 10.52 -2.49
CA GLN A 612 -19.95 11.83 -2.99
C GLN A 612 -20.57 11.66 -4.37
N GLN A 613 -21.64 12.41 -4.66
CA GLN A 613 -22.42 12.29 -5.89
C GLN A 613 -22.54 13.62 -6.61
N LYS A 614 -22.56 13.56 -7.94
CA LYS A 614 -22.88 14.68 -8.82
C LYS A 614 -23.96 14.25 -9.83
N PRO A 615 -25.08 14.96 -9.96
CA PRO A 615 -26.03 14.77 -11.04
C PRO A 615 -25.37 15.00 -12.40
N LEU A 616 -25.73 14.20 -13.42
CA LEU A 616 -25.13 14.26 -14.75
C LEU A 616 -25.91 15.12 -15.73
#